data_AF-A0A2E7R110-F1
#
_entry.id   AF-A0A2E7R110-F1
#
_cell.length_a   1.000
_cell.length_b   1.000
_cell.length_c   1.000
_cell.angle_alpha   90.00
_cell.angle_beta   90.00
_cell.angle_gamma   90.00
#
_symmetry.space_group_name_H-M   'P 1'
#
loop_
_entity.id
_entity.type
_entity.pdbx_description
1 polymer ?
#
loop_
_entity_poly.entity_id
_entity_poly.type
_entity_poly.pdbx_seq_one_letter_code
_entity_poly.pdbx_strand_id
1 'polypeptide(L)'
;MNVVMNTDEAHVVLSLVTSQILDHLQMSEEGREVVKSWRRSHNLGSGDLDEFAIELNEAVGNFIDENTRRMVRQRGKLKVQER
;
A
#
# COMPACT_ATOMS: atom_id res chain seq x y z
N MET A 1 4.70 -10.38 10.79
CA MET A 1 5.08 -9.10 11.44
C MET A 1 3.94 -8.15 11.18
N ASN A 2 3.32 -7.59 12.21
CA ASN A 2 2.04 -6.89 12.02
C ASN A 2 2.32 -5.40 11.78
N VAL A 3 2.43 -5.01 10.52
CA VAL A 3 2.29 -3.59 10.15
C VAL A 3 0.80 -3.27 10.24
N VAL A 4 0.45 -2.29 11.06
CA VAL A 4 -0.93 -1.80 11.20
C VAL A 4 -0.87 -0.28 11.05
N MET A 5 -1.24 0.20 9.87
CA MET A 5 -1.41 1.61 9.55
C MET A 5 -2.79 2.07 10.00
N ASN A 6 -2.87 3.27 10.57
CA ASN A 6 -4.14 3.97 10.74
C ASN A 6 -4.58 4.67 9.43
N THR A 7 -5.80 5.19 9.42
CA THR A 7 -6.39 5.91 8.28
C THR A 7 -5.52 7.09 7.80
N ASP A 8 -4.91 7.85 8.71
CA ASP A 8 -4.05 8.99 8.36
C ASP A 8 -2.75 8.54 7.68
N GLU A 9 -2.14 7.46 8.19
CA GLU A 9 -0.95 6.84 7.60
C GLU A 9 -1.25 6.25 6.21
N ALA A 10 -2.39 5.57 6.06
CA ALA A 10 -2.85 5.07 4.77
C ALA A 10 -3.08 6.20 3.76
N HIS A 11 -3.63 7.33 4.21
CA HIS A 11 -3.82 8.52 3.37
C HIS A 11 -2.50 9.12 2.89
N VAL A 12 -1.45 9.14 3.73
CA VAL A 12 -0.10 9.58 3.33
C VAL A 12 0.44 8.68 2.22
N VAL A 13 0.33 7.36 2.38
CA VAL A 13 0.78 6.39 1.36
C VAL A 13 0.01 6.58 0.05
N LEU A 14 -1.33 6.66 0.12
CA LEU A 14 -2.20 6.91 -1.02
C LEU A 14 -1.80 8.20 -1.75
N SER A 15 -1.62 9.28 -1.00
CA SER A 15 -1.22 10.58 -1.54
C SER A 15 0.14 10.53 -2.23
N LEU A 16 1.11 9.82 -1.66
CA LEU A 16 2.44 9.67 -2.25
C LEU A 16 2.37 8.89 -3.57
N VAL A 17 1.72 7.72 -3.56
CA VAL A 17 1.62 6.84 -4.73
C VAL A 17 0.86 7.52 -5.86
N THR A 18 -0.28 8.15 -5.56
CA THR A 18 -1.07 8.87 -6.58
C THR A 18 -0.32 10.07 -7.16
N SER A 19 0.50 10.76 -6.36
CA SER A 19 1.35 11.85 -6.88
C SER A 19 2.40 11.31 -7.84
N GLN A 20 3.07 10.20 -7.50
CA GLN A 20 4.04 9.54 -8.39
C GLN A 20 3.39 9.11 -9.71
N ILE A 21 2.16 8.59 -9.67
CA ILE A 21 1.38 8.22 -10.86
C ILE A 21 1.13 9.45 -11.74
N LEU A 22 0.61 10.53 -11.16
CA LEU A 22 0.24 11.75 -11.90
C LEU A 22 1.45 12.46 -12.52
N ASP A 23 2.59 12.45 -11.82
CA ASP A 23 3.80 13.18 -12.19
C ASP A 23 4.65 12.43 -13.21
N HIS A 24 4.71 11.09 -13.12
CA HIS A 24 5.67 10.30 -13.89
C HIS A 24 5.06 9.44 -15.00
N LEU A 25 3.76 9.17 -14.98
CA LEU A 25 3.12 8.41 -16.06
C LEU A 25 2.60 9.36 -17.14
N GLN A 26 2.87 9.02 -18.40
CA GLN A 26 2.22 9.67 -19.53
C GLN A 26 0.79 9.14 -19.62
N MET A 27 -0.17 9.97 -19.25
CA MET A 27 -1.59 9.63 -19.19
C MET A 27 -2.39 10.60 -20.07
N SER A 28 -3.53 10.15 -20.58
CA SER A 28 -4.53 11.06 -21.14
C SER A 28 -5.08 11.99 -20.06
N GLU A 29 -5.65 13.12 -20.46
CA GLU A 29 -6.27 14.05 -19.50
C GLU A 29 -7.44 13.40 -18.75
N GLU A 30 -8.24 12.58 -19.44
CA GLU A 30 -9.30 11.79 -18.82
C GLU A 30 -8.75 10.85 -17.74
N GLY A 31 -7.65 10.14 -18.02
CA GLY A 31 -7.02 9.25 -17.05
C GLY A 31 -6.48 10.01 -15.83
N ARG A 32 -5.94 11.22 -16.03
CA ARG A 32 -5.50 12.09 -14.92
C ARG A 32 -6.66 12.51 -14.04
N GLU A 33 -7.78 12.90 -14.63
CA GLU A 33 -8.96 13.30 -13.86
C GLU A 33 -9.58 12.14 -13.08
N VAL A 34 -9.58 10.93 -13.62
CA VAL A 34 -10.01 9.73 -12.88
C VAL A 34 -9.16 9.52 -11.64
N VAL A 35 -7.82 9.58 -11.75
CA VAL A 35 -6.92 9.40 -10.60
C VAL A 35 -7.10 10.52 -9.57
N LYS A 36 -7.21 11.78 -10.00
CA LYS A 36 -7.47 12.90 -9.10
C LYS A 36 -8.83 12.75 -8.41
N SER A 37 -9.86 12.31 -9.12
CA SER A 37 -11.20 12.11 -8.57
C SER A 37 -11.21 11.00 -7.53
N TRP A 38 -10.56 9.88 -7.82
CA TRP A 38 -10.39 8.78 -6.88
C TRP A 38 -9.65 9.23 -5.61
N ARG A 39 -8.54 9.96 -5.76
CA ARG A 39 -7.82 10.55 -4.61
C ARG A 39 -8.71 11.45 -3.77
N ARG A 40 -9.61 12.24 -4.38
CA ARG A 40 -10.53 13.12 -3.65
C ARG A 40 -11.60 12.37 -2.88
N SER A 41 -12.07 11.22 -3.36
CA SER A 41 -13.05 10.41 -2.62
C SER A 41 -12.44 9.71 -1.39
N HIS A 42 -11.13 9.44 -1.43
CA HIS A 42 -10.36 8.84 -0.34
C HIS A 42 -9.65 9.89 0.53
N ASN A 43 -10.34 10.98 0.87
CA ASN A 43 -9.79 12.04 1.72
C ASN A 43 -10.04 11.72 3.21
N LEU A 44 -9.33 12.42 4.10
CA LEU A 44 -9.47 12.26 5.54
C LEU A 44 -10.94 12.37 5.99
N GLY A 45 -11.39 11.37 6.76
CA GLY A 45 -12.76 11.27 7.26
C GLY A 45 -13.78 10.67 6.27
N SER A 46 -13.35 10.20 5.09
CA SER A 46 -14.23 9.44 4.20
C SER A 46 -14.25 7.95 4.54
N GLY A 47 -15.42 7.31 4.38
CA GLY A 47 -15.54 5.86 4.55
C GLY A 47 -14.70 5.07 3.53
N ASP A 48 -14.54 5.60 2.32
CA ASP A 48 -13.69 5.03 1.28
C ASP A 48 -12.23 4.91 1.73
N LEU A 49 -11.73 5.91 2.47
CA LEU A 49 -10.36 5.88 2.99
C LEU A 49 -10.20 4.87 4.13
N ASP A 50 -11.22 4.72 4.98
CA ASP A 50 -11.22 3.70 6.04
C ASP A 50 -11.22 2.29 5.46
N GLU A 51 -12.02 2.04 4.41
CA GLU A 51 -12.02 0.76 3.68
C GLU A 51 -10.66 0.51 3.02
N PHE A 52 -10.13 1.51 2.32
CA PHE A 52 -8.79 1.44 1.73
C PHE A 52 -7.71 1.14 2.77
N ALA A 53 -7.77 1.73 3.96
CA ALA A 53 -6.81 1.47 5.02
C ALA A 53 -6.85 0.00 5.48
N ILE A 54 -8.04 -0.60 5.57
CA ILE A 54 -8.18 -2.03 5.89
C ILE A 54 -7.55 -2.89 4.79
N GLU A 55 -7.90 -2.64 3.53
CA GLU A 55 -7.39 -3.39 2.37
C GLU A 55 -5.86 -3.30 2.26
N LEU A 56 -5.30 -2.09 2.44
CA LEU A 56 -3.87 -1.86 2.37
C LEU A 56 -3.12 -2.62 3.46
N ASN A 57 -3.65 -2.61 4.68
CA ASN A 57 -3.07 -3.35 5.80
C ASN A 57 -3.08 -4.86 5.54
N GLU A 58 -4.18 -5.40 5.02
CA GLU A 58 -4.28 -6.81 4.65
C GLU A 58 -3.27 -7.18 3.57
N ALA A 59 -3.18 -6.39 2.49
CA ALA A 59 -2.26 -6.61 1.40
C ALA A 59 -0.78 -6.59 1.84
N VAL A 60 -0.40 -5.57 2.63
CA VAL A 60 0.96 -5.43 3.16
C VAL A 60 1.29 -6.57 4.14
N GLY A 61 0.34 -6.90 5.03
CA GLY A 61 0.49 -8.01 5.96
C GLY A 61 0.73 -9.33 5.25
N ASN A 62 -0.10 -9.66 4.25
CA ASN A 62 0.04 -10.86 3.44
C ASN A 62 1.39 -10.91 2.70
N PHE A 63 1.81 -9.80 2.11
CA PHE A 63 3.11 -9.73 1.42
C PHE A 63 4.29 -9.95 2.37
N ILE A 64 4.27 -9.34 3.56
CA ILE A 64 5.31 -9.52 4.57
C ILE A 64 5.33 -10.97 5.06
N ASP A 65 4.16 -11.53 5.36
CA ASP A 65 4.05 -12.91 5.84
C ASP A 65 4.54 -13.91 4.78
N GLU A 66 4.21 -13.71 3.50
CA GLU A 66 4.69 -14.59 2.44
C GLU A 66 6.21 -14.55 2.30
N ASN A 67 6.82 -13.36 2.39
CA ASN A 67 8.27 -13.20 2.31
C ASN A 67 8.99 -13.71 3.57
N THR A 68 8.41 -13.50 4.75
CA THR A 68 9.01 -13.93 6.02
C THR A 68 8.85 -15.43 6.26
N ARG A 69 7.79 -16.08 5.75
CA ARG A 69 7.64 -17.55 5.76
C ARG A 69 8.76 -18.25 4.99
N ARG A 70 9.34 -17.60 3.98
CA ARG A 70 10.52 -18.10 3.24
C ARG A 70 11.82 -17.96 4.02
N MET A 71 11.81 -17.29 5.18
CA MET A 71 13.00 -17.04 5.99
C MET A 71 13.02 -17.98 7.20
N VAL A 72 13.93 -18.97 7.18
CA VAL A 72 14.18 -19.83 8.33
C VAL A 72 15.40 -19.28 9.09
N ARG A 73 15.26 -19.05 10.40
CA ARG A 73 16.41 -18.78 11.27
C ARG A 73 17.11 -20.09 11.60
N GLN A 74 18.32 -20.28 11.08
CA GLN A 74 19.16 -21.43 11.42
C GLN A 74 20.45 -20.95 12.10
N ARG A 75 20.66 -21.33 13.36
CA ARG A 75 21.89 -21.05 14.14
C ARG A 75 22.36 -19.58 14.08
N GLY A 76 21.43 -18.64 14.27
CA GLY A 76 21.73 -17.20 14.31
C GLY A 76 21.93 -16.52 12.94
N LYS A 77 21.79 -17.25 11.82
CA LYS A 77 21.80 -16.67 10.46
C LYS A 77 20.41 -16.75 9.83
N LEU A 78 20.02 -15.70 9.11
CA LEU A 78 18.81 -15.71 8.27
C LEU A 78 19.13 -16.51 7.00
N LYS A 79 18.32 -17.52 6.70
CA LYS A 79 18.44 -18.31 5.47
C LYS A 79 17.13 -18.22 4.70
N VAL A 80 17.21 -17.83 3.43
CA VAL A 80 16.06 -17.85 2.51
C VAL A 80 15.94 -19.27 1.94
N GLN A 81 14.74 -19.83 1.98
CA GLN A 81 14.44 -21.10 1.35
C GLN A 81 14.20 -20.84 -0.14
N GLU A 82 15.21 -21.08 -0.99
CA GLU A 82 15.04 -21.10 -2.45
C GLU A 82 14.34 -22.41 -2.85
N ARG A 83 13.39 -22.33 -3.79
CA ARG A 83 12.66 -23.48 -4.35
C ARG A 83 13.57 -24.35 -5.20
#